data_AF-A0A1Y1K8L7-F1
#
_entry.id   AF-A0A1Y1K8L7-F1
#
_cell.length_a   1.000
_cell.length_b   1.000
_cell.length_c   1.000
_cell.angle_alpha   90.00
_cell.angle_beta   90.00
_cell.angle_gamma   90.00
#
_symmetry.space_group_name_H-M   'P 1'
#
loop_
_entity.id
_entity.type
_entity.pdbx_description
1 polymer ?
#
loop_
_entity_poly.entity_id
_entity_poly.type
_entity_poly.pdbx_seq_one_letter_code
_entity_poly.pdbx_strand_id
1 'polypeptide(L)'
;FGHSEFAKLNIAHNNLNEIKSLAFNGLDSLKTLDLSNNMLHAFELQSFAGLTKVESLVLASNAFRSFQFGTFSHTSTLTYLDISNNNIAHIDEGVFYPLRNLVRLNLEGNRMKHLDYDVFLSYHARLSKFNLNRNLWRGCNWLAKLLNALRVREVDYSEKSRNYVGLNVDGITCYER
;
A
#
# COMPACT_ATOMS: atom_id res chain seq x y z
N PHE A 1 -33.74 10.77 2.73
CA PHE A 1 -33.26 9.45 2.31
C PHE A 1 -32.38 9.63 1.07
N GLY A 2 -31.09 9.95 1.26
CA GLY A 2 -30.16 10.21 0.18
C GLY A 2 -29.17 9.07 0.08
N HIS A 3 -29.35 8.19 -0.90
CA HIS A 3 -28.32 7.23 -1.26
C HIS A 3 -27.14 8.02 -1.84
N SER A 4 -26.14 8.31 -1.00
CA SER A 4 -24.80 8.64 -1.46
C SER A 4 -24.31 7.43 -2.24
N GLU A 5 -24.54 7.41 -3.57
CA GLU A 5 -23.80 6.52 -4.44
C GLU A 5 -22.33 6.91 -4.29
N PHE A 6 -21.57 6.09 -3.57
CA PHE A 6 -20.13 6.21 -3.53
C PHE A 6 -19.65 6.14 -4.99
N ALA A 7 -19.03 7.20 -5.50
CA ALA A 7 -18.45 7.17 -6.83
C ALA A 7 -17.30 6.15 -6.82
N LYS A 8 -17.52 5.01 -7.47
CA LYS A 8 -16.55 3.93 -7.60
C LYS A 8 -16.24 3.71 -9.08
N LEU A 9 -14.96 3.57 -9.39
CA LEU A 9 -14.48 3.23 -10.72
C LEU A 9 -13.71 1.92 -10.59
N ASN A 10 -14.21 0.90 -11.26
CA ASN A 10 -13.58 -0.41 -11.30
C ASN A 10 -13.08 -0.67 -12.72
N ILE A 11 -11.77 -0.71 -12.88
CA ILE A 11 -11.06 -1.07 -14.11
C ILE A 11 -10.13 -2.27 -13.82
N ALA A 12 -10.48 -3.08 -12.82
CA ALA A 12 -9.78 -4.31 -12.50
C ALA A 12 -9.94 -5.35 -13.62
N HIS A 13 -9.04 -6.32 -13.66
CA HIS A 13 -9.08 -7.44 -14.62
C HIS A 13 -9.05 -6.99 -16.09
N ASN A 14 -8.20 -6.00 -16.38
CA ASN A 14 -7.92 -5.56 -17.74
C ASN A 14 -6.45 -5.80 -18.08
N ASN A 15 -6.04 -5.37 -19.28
CA ASN A 15 -4.67 -5.52 -19.77
C ASN A 15 -3.91 -4.18 -19.74
N LEU A 16 -4.18 -3.33 -18.74
CA LEU A 16 -3.51 -2.03 -18.62
C LEU A 16 -2.04 -2.23 -18.25
N ASN A 17 -1.14 -1.59 -18.99
CA ASN A 17 0.31 -1.66 -18.76
C ASN A 17 0.85 -0.43 -18.02
N GLU A 18 0.24 0.73 -18.23
CA GLU A 18 0.64 2.01 -17.64
C GLU A 18 -0.58 2.90 -17.40
N ILE A 19 -0.47 3.84 -16.45
CA ILE A 19 -1.44 4.93 -16.29
C ILE A 19 -0.81 6.22 -16.79
N LYS A 20 -1.45 6.83 -17.78
CA LYS A 20 -1.03 8.08 -18.39
C LYS A 20 -1.28 9.28 -17.47
N SER A 21 -0.53 10.35 -17.70
CA SER A 21 -0.71 11.61 -16.99
C SER A 21 -2.15 12.10 -17.11
N LEU A 22 -2.72 12.60 -16.01
CA LEU A 22 -4.08 13.15 -15.97
C LEU A 22 -5.20 12.16 -16.36
N ALA A 23 -4.95 10.84 -16.38
CA ALA A 23 -5.93 9.83 -16.80
C ALA A 23 -7.25 9.86 -15.99
N PHE A 24 -7.20 10.38 -14.76
CA PHE A 24 -8.36 10.49 -13.87
C PHE A 24 -8.81 11.94 -13.63
N ASN A 25 -8.36 12.88 -14.45
CA ASN A 25 -8.77 14.28 -14.33
C ASN A 25 -10.30 14.40 -14.55
N GLY A 26 -10.96 15.23 -13.74
CA GLY A 26 -12.41 15.37 -13.71
C GLY A 26 -13.14 14.32 -12.85
N LEU A 27 -12.44 13.35 -12.26
CA LEU A 27 -13.01 12.38 -11.31
C LEU A 27 -12.86 12.85 -9.85
N ASP A 28 -13.09 14.13 -9.56
CA ASP A 28 -12.87 14.75 -8.25
C ASP A 28 -13.78 14.20 -7.15
N SER A 29 -14.90 13.62 -7.53
CA SER A 29 -15.87 13.03 -6.60
C SER A 29 -15.64 11.53 -6.36
N LEU A 30 -14.68 10.92 -7.06
CA LEU A 30 -14.36 9.50 -6.94
C LEU A 30 -13.87 9.15 -5.53
N LYS A 31 -14.47 8.11 -4.93
CA LYS A 31 -14.16 7.59 -3.60
C LYS A 31 -13.36 6.29 -3.63
N THR A 32 -13.60 5.45 -4.64
CA THR A 32 -12.91 4.17 -4.80
C THR A 32 -12.42 4.00 -6.22
N LEU A 33 -11.14 3.68 -6.36
CA LEU A 33 -10.53 3.29 -7.62
C LEU A 33 -9.93 1.89 -7.48
N ASP A 34 -10.44 0.95 -8.28
CA ASP A 34 -9.91 -0.40 -8.38
C ASP A 34 -9.24 -0.60 -9.74
N LEU A 35 -7.93 -0.84 -9.70
CA LEU A 35 -7.04 -1.10 -10.83
C LEU A 35 -6.35 -2.47 -10.66
N SER A 36 -6.87 -3.33 -9.79
CA SER A 36 -6.27 -4.61 -9.48
C SER A 36 -6.28 -5.57 -10.68
N ASN A 37 -5.40 -6.56 -10.66
CA ASN A 37 -5.36 -7.60 -11.70
C ASN A 37 -5.19 -7.01 -13.12
N ASN A 38 -4.22 -6.13 -13.26
CA ASN A 38 -3.76 -5.59 -14.55
C ASN A 38 -2.27 -5.94 -14.75
N MET A 39 -1.62 -5.34 -15.74
CA MET A 39 -0.18 -5.48 -16.01
C MET A 39 0.58 -4.18 -15.69
N LEU A 40 0.06 -3.38 -14.77
CA LEU A 40 0.64 -2.07 -14.46
C LEU A 40 2.01 -2.24 -13.81
N HIS A 41 3.02 -1.56 -14.34
CA HIS A 41 4.38 -1.60 -13.79
C HIS A 41 4.98 -0.21 -13.54
N ALA A 42 4.34 0.84 -14.04
CA ALA A 42 4.74 2.23 -13.85
C ALA A 42 3.52 3.17 -13.90
N PHE A 43 3.74 4.41 -13.42
CA PHE A 43 2.83 5.53 -13.56
C PHE A 43 3.57 6.70 -14.18
N GLU A 44 2.90 7.47 -15.04
CA GLU A 44 3.40 8.79 -15.41
C GLU A 44 3.20 9.80 -14.27
N LEU A 45 3.99 10.88 -14.29
CA LEU A 45 3.80 11.98 -13.35
C LEU A 45 2.37 12.51 -13.45
N GLN A 46 1.76 12.84 -12.30
CA GLN A 46 0.37 13.31 -12.21
C GLN A 46 -0.70 12.30 -12.70
N SER A 47 -0.38 11.01 -12.80
CA SER A 47 -1.36 9.96 -13.13
C SER A 47 -2.61 10.00 -12.25
N PHE A 48 -2.44 10.25 -10.94
CA PHE A 48 -3.53 10.36 -9.96
C PHE A 48 -4.01 11.80 -9.70
N ALA A 49 -3.60 12.77 -10.54
CA ALA A 49 -4.10 14.13 -10.42
C ALA A 49 -5.62 14.16 -10.66
N GLY A 50 -6.33 14.96 -9.87
CA GLY A 50 -7.80 15.05 -9.89
C GLY A 50 -8.49 14.14 -8.86
N LEU A 51 -7.84 13.09 -8.35
CA LEU A 51 -8.41 12.17 -7.35
C LEU A 51 -8.43 12.74 -5.91
N THR A 52 -8.93 13.95 -5.74
CA THR A 52 -8.83 14.70 -4.48
C THR A 52 -9.67 14.13 -3.33
N LYS A 53 -10.71 13.34 -3.62
CA LYS A 53 -11.60 12.72 -2.62
C LYS A 53 -11.45 11.20 -2.52
N VAL A 54 -10.45 10.60 -3.17
CA VAL A 54 -10.28 9.14 -3.19
C VAL A 54 -9.91 8.60 -1.80
N GLU A 55 -10.69 7.65 -1.31
CA GLU A 55 -10.52 7.07 0.03
C GLU A 55 -9.94 5.65 -0.03
N SER A 56 -10.13 4.96 -1.16
CA SER A 56 -9.71 3.59 -1.41
C SER A 56 -9.05 3.47 -2.78
N LEU A 57 -7.81 3.01 -2.81
CA LEU A 57 -7.07 2.71 -4.04
C LEU A 57 -6.55 1.27 -4.00
N VAL A 58 -6.97 0.46 -4.96
CA VAL A 58 -6.58 -0.94 -5.08
C VAL A 58 -5.72 -1.11 -6.34
N LEU A 59 -4.46 -1.46 -6.14
CA LEU A 59 -3.44 -1.72 -7.15
C LEU A 59 -2.90 -3.16 -7.04
N ALA A 60 -3.62 -4.02 -6.31
CA ALA A 60 -3.24 -5.40 -6.03
C ALA A 60 -3.05 -6.21 -7.33
N SER A 61 -2.18 -7.21 -7.32
CA SER A 61 -1.96 -8.11 -8.46
C SER A 61 -1.60 -7.35 -9.75
N ASN A 62 -0.54 -6.57 -9.67
CA ASN A 62 0.07 -5.86 -10.80
C ASN A 62 1.57 -6.20 -10.85
N ALA A 63 2.36 -5.44 -11.62
CA ALA A 63 3.79 -5.68 -11.83
C ALA A 63 4.70 -4.56 -11.29
N PHE A 64 4.21 -3.73 -10.36
CA PHE A 64 5.00 -2.63 -9.78
C PHE A 64 6.25 -3.12 -9.06
N ARG A 65 7.38 -2.45 -9.28
CA ARG A 65 8.67 -2.74 -8.62
C ARG A 65 9.08 -1.71 -7.58
N SER A 66 8.57 -0.49 -7.73
CA SER A 66 8.74 0.64 -6.84
C SER A 66 7.68 1.69 -7.17
N PHE A 67 7.56 2.70 -6.31
CA PHE A 67 6.81 3.91 -6.59
C PHE A 67 7.76 5.09 -6.46
N GLN A 68 7.58 6.10 -7.31
CA GLN A 68 8.42 7.29 -7.28
C GLN A 68 7.88 8.31 -6.28
N PHE A 69 8.77 9.16 -5.75
CA PHE A 69 8.37 10.33 -4.98
C PHE A 69 7.31 11.13 -5.74
N GLY A 70 6.24 11.51 -5.04
CA GLY A 70 5.16 12.28 -5.61
C GLY A 70 4.03 11.47 -6.27
N THR A 71 4.16 10.14 -6.38
CA THR A 71 3.10 9.26 -6.92
C THR A 71 1.76 9.53 -6.22
N PHE A 72 1.76 9.64 -4.89
CA PHE A 72 0.55 9.80 -4.07
C PHE A 72 0.27 11.25 -3.62
N SER A 73 0.91 12.26 -4.21
CA SER A 73 0.78 13.67 -3.77
C SER A 73 -0.63 14.23 -3.81
N HIS A 74 -1.48 13.70 -4.70
CA HIS A 74 -2.85 14.18 -4.90
C HIS A 74 -3.91 13.34 -4.17
N THR A 75 -3.50 12.30 -3.46
CA THR A 75 -4.39 11.29 -2.85
C THR A 75 -4.27 11.29 -1.33
N SER A 76 -4.15 12.48 -0.72
CA SER A 76 -3.99 12.66 0.75
C SER A 76 -5.23 12.26 1.56
N THR A 77 -6.37 12.07 0.89
CA THR A 77 -7.62 11.56 1.46
C THR A 77 -7.68 10.04 1.56
N LEU A 78 -6.69 9.32 1.03
CA LEU A 78 -6.65 7.85 1.10
C LEU A 78 -6.65 7.35 2.54
N THR A 79 -7.53 6.40 2.78
CA THR A 79 -7.65 5.65 4.03
C THR A 79 -7.29 4.18 3.84
N TYR A 80 -7.39 3.66 2.62
CA TYR A 80 -7.01 2.30 2.26
C TYR A 80 -6.19 2.30 0.98
N LEU A 81 -5.01 1.68 1.06
CA LEU A 81 -4.15 1.41 -0.09
C LEU A 81 -3.82 -0.09 -0.11
N ASP A 82 -4.17 -0.74 -1.21
CA ASP A 82 -3.77 -2.11 -1.49
C ASP A 82 -2.77 -2.15 -2.63
N ILE A 83 -1.53 -2.54 -2.34
CA ILE A 83 -0.46 -2.76 -3.31
C ILE A 83 0.08 -4.19 -3.19
N SER A 84 -0.74 -5.11 -2.67
CA SER A 84 -0.37 -6.50 -2.50
C SER A 84 -0.12 -7.21 -3.83
N ASN A 85 0.60 -8.33 -3.77
CA ASN A 85 0.89 -9.18 -4.92
C ASN A 85 1.49 -8.40 -6.11
N ASN A 86 2.48 -7.57 -5.80
CA ASN A 86 3.30 -6.86 -6.77
C ASN A 86 4.77 -7.34 -6.65
N ASN A 87 5.70 -6.67 -7.31
CA ASN A 87 7.13 -6.98 -7.26
C ASN A 87 7.93 -5.93 -6.49
N ILE A 88 7.31 -5.24 -5.52
CA ILE A 88 7.91 -4.10 -4.84
C ILE A 88 9.03 -4.57 -3.92
N ALA A 89 10.26 -4.17 -4.22
CA ALA A 89 11.43 -4.53 -3.41
C ALA A 89 11.86 -3.40 -2.45
N HIS A 90 11.57 -2.16 -2.86
CA HIS A 90 11.96 -0.95 -2.16
C HIS A 90 10.84 0.09 -2.28
N ILE A 91 10.61 0.83 -1.21
CA ILE A 91 9.74 2.00 -1.18
C ILE A 91 10.57 3.12 -0.61
N ASP A 92 10.77 4.18 -1.40
CA ASP A 92 11.50 5.35 -0.94
C ASP A 92 10.72 6.03 0.20
N GLU A 93 11.46 6.55 1.18
CA GLU A 93 10.93 7.11 2.44
C GLU A 93 9.73 8.05 2.20
N GLY A 94 9.83 8.92 1.19
CA GLY A 94 8.84 9.95 0.89
C GLY A 94 7.61 9.53 0.08
N VAL A 95 7.53 8.30 -0.41
CA VAL A 95 6.41 7.85 -1.27
C VAL A 95 5.08 7.95 -0.52
N PHE A 96 5.05 7.55 0.74
CA PHE A 96 3.82 7.51 1.54
C PHE A 96 3.57 8.75 2.39
N TYR A 97 4.51 9.70 2.48
CA TYR A 97 4.33 10.92 3.30
C TYR A 97 3.02 11.70 3.05
N PRO A 98 2.48 11.77 1.81
CA PRO A 98 1.19 12.42 1.58
C PRO A 98 0.00 11.69 2.23
N LEU A 99 0.11 10.38 2.52
CA LEU A 99 -0.97 9.50 2.96
C LEU A 99 -1.26 9.60 4.48
N ARG A 100 -1.32 10.81 5.03
CA ARG A 100 -1.49 11.05 6.48
C ARG A 100 -2.79 10.46 7.07
N ASN A 101 -3.78 10.20 6.21
CA ASN A 101 -5.07 9.62 6.60
C ASN A 101 -5.13 8.10 6.48
N LEU A 102 -4.04 7.44 6.10
CA LEU A 102 -4.03 6.01 5.85
C LEU A 102 -4.37 5.22 7.13
N VAL A 103 -5.40 4.39 7.03
CA VAL A 103 -5.88 3.50 8.09
C VAL A 103 -5.45 2.07 7.80
N ARG A 104 -5.43 1.67 6.53
CA ARG A 104 -5.11 0.31 6.08
C ARG A 104 -4.10 0.34 4.94
N LEU A 105 -3.00 -0.39 5.13
CA LEU A 105 -1.99 -0.62 4.10
C LEU A 105 -1.79 -2.12 3.92
N ASN A 106 -1.88 -2.59 2.67
CA ASN A 106 -1.58 -3.97 2.33
C ASN A 106 -0.33 -4.05 1.45
N LEU A 107 0.77 -4.60 2.00
CA LEU A 107 2.03 -4.87 1.31
C LEU A 107 2.22 -6.37 1.03
N GLU A 108 1.22 -7.21 1.30
CA GLU A 108 1.38 -8.67 1.21
C GLU A 108 1.92 -9.09 -0.16
N GLY A 109 2.78 -10.11 -0.20
CA GLY A 109 3.13 -10.74 -1.47
C GLY A 109 4.00 -9.85 -2.35
N ASN A 110 4.87 -9.05 -1.73
CA ASN A 110 5.87 -8.24 -2.40
C ASN A 110 7.28 -8.80 -2.12
N ARG A 111 8.31 -8.02 -2.43
CA ARG A 111 9.73 -8.40 -2.28
C ARG A 111 10.45 -7.50 -1.28
N MET A 112 9.72 -6.85 -0.37
CA MET A 112 10.25 -5.88 0.59
C MET A 112 11.25 -6.55 1.52
N LYS A 113 12.38 -5.88 1.77
CA LYS A 113 13.45 -6.38 2.66
C LYS A 113 13.58 -5.56 3.94
N HIS A 114 13.33 -4.26 3.84
CA HIS A 114 13.41 -3.31 4.94
C HIS A 114 12.39 -2.19 4.72
N LEU A 115 12.09 -1.47 5.80
CA LEU A 115 11.31 -0.25 5.83
C LEU A 115 11.89 0.62 6.95
N ASP A 116 12.06 1.92 6.72
CA ASP A 116 12.29 2.85 7.83
C ASP A 116 10.97 3.02 8.59
N TYR A 117 10.76 2.14 9.58
CA TYR A 117 9.48 2.09 10.26
C TYR A 117 9.32 3.23 11.26
N ASP A 118 10.38 3.77 11.84
CA ASP A 118 10.28 4.87 12.79
C ASP A 118 9.75 6.11 12.07
N VAL A 119 10.34 6.43 10.91
CA VAL A 119 9.86 7.53 10.08
C VAL A 119 8.47 7.23 9.52
N PHE A 120 8.26 6.05 8.91
CA PHE A 120 6.95 5.68 8.39
C PHE A 120 5.83 5.82 9.44
N LEU A 121 6.04 5.32 10.65
CA LEU A 121 5.06 5.37 11.72
C LEU A 121 4.79 6.81 12.20
N SER A 122 5.78 7.70 12.16
CA SER A 122 5.61 9.12 12.54
C SER A 122 4.66 9.89 11.62
N TYR A 123 4.57 9.52 10.33
CA TYR A 123 3.67 10.15 9.35
C TYR A 123 2.28 9.51 9.30
N HIS A 124 2.14 8.26 9.74
CA HIS A 124 0.90 7.48 9.60
C HIS A 124 0.26 7.20 10.97
N ALA A 125 -0.08 8.27 11.71
CA ALA A 125 -0.66 8.18 13.05
C ALA A 125 -1.98 7.39 13.10
N ARG A 126 -2.74 7.37 12.00
CA ARG A 126 -4.08 6.75 11.90
C ARG A 126 -4.07 5.28 11.45
N LEU A 127 -2.90 4.73 11.14
CA LEU A 127 -2.77 3.36 10.68
C LEU A 127 -3.28 2.40 11.76
N SER A 128 -4.18 1.49 11.39
CA SER A 128 -4.70 0.45 12.28
C SER A 128 -4.62 -0.95 11.68
N LYS A 129 -4.38 -1.07 10.37
CA LYS A 129 -4.06 -2.34 9.71
C LYS A 129 -2.86 -2.21 8.77
N PHE A 130 -1.90 -3.11 8.90
CA PHE A 130 -0.68 -3.11 8.10
C PHE A 130 -0.22 -4.52 7.74
N ASN A 131 -0.72 -5.07 6.63
CA ASN A 131 -0.38 -6.43 6.23
C ASN A 131 1.04 -6.48 5.62
N LEU A 132 1.97 -7.12 6.34
CA LEU A 132 3.39 -7.26 5.98
C LEU A 132 3.74 -8.66 5.44
N ASN A 133 2.77 -9.56 5.34
CA ASN A 133 3.01 -10.98 5.07
C ASN A 133 3.65 -11.22 3.70
N ARG A 134 4.24 -12.41 3.53
CA ARG A 134 4.79 -12.86 2.23
C ARG A 134 5.71 -11.82 1.56
N ASN A 135 6.64 -11.29 2.34
CA ASN A 135 7.73 -10.43 1.88
C ASN A 135 9.09 -11.10 2.19
N LEU A 136 10.18 -10.39 1.94
CA LEU A 136 11.55 -10.87 2.08
C LEU A 136 12.29 -10.13 3.21
N TRP A 137 11.60 -9.86 4.33
CA TRP A 137 12.14 -9.08 5.45
C TRP A 137 13.48 -9.63 5.94
N ARG A 138 14.50 -8.77 5.91
CA ARG A 138 15.86 -9.14 6.34
C ARG A 138 16.11 -8.70 7.78
N GLY A 139 16.67 -9.62 8.56
CA GLY A 139 16.96 -9.42 9.98
C GLY A 139 15.71 -9.57 10.85
N CYS A 140 15.60 -10.69 11.55
CA CYS A 140 14.48 -11.00 12.43
C CYS A 140 14.45 -10.07 13.65
N ASN A 141 15.62 -9.61 14.12
CA ASN A 141 15.71 -8.62 15.20
C ASN A 141 15.10 -7.27 14.79
N TRP A 142 15.33 -6.84 13.55
CA TRP A 142 14.70 -5.62 13.01
C TRP A 142 13.19 -5.80 12.91
N LEU A 143 12.73 -6.93 12.34
CA LEU A 143 11.31 -7.22 12.21
C LEU A 143 10.63 -7.25 13.59
N ALA A 144 11.24 -7.86 14.61
CA ALA A 144 10.70 -7.88 15.96
C ALA A 144 10.50 -6.48 16.56
N LYS A 145 11.40 -5.54 16.29
CA LYS A 145 11.25 -4.14 16.73
C LYS A 145 10.07 -3.46 16.02
N LEU A 146 9.96 -3.63 14.71
CA LEU A 146 8.81 -3.14 13.92
C LEU A 146 7.49 -3.68 14.47
N LEU A 147 7.36 -5.01 14.60
CA LEU A 147 6.11 -5.62 15.07
C LEU A 147 5.77 -5.22 16.50
N ASN A 148 6.77 -4.99 17.36
CA ASN A 148 6.54 -4.43 18.68
C ASN A 148 6.03 -2.99 18.63
N ALA A 149 6.61 -2.13 17.78
CA ALA A 149 6.15 -0.76 17.58
C ALA A 149 4.70 -0.72 17.06
N LEU A 150 4.34 -1.62 16.14
CA LEU A 150 2.96 -1.77 15.66
C LEU A 150 2.01 -2.22 16.78
N ARG A 151 2.43 -3.20 17.60
CA ARG A 151 1.64 -3.71 18.72
C ARG A 151 1.36 -2.63 19.77
N VAL A 152 2.38 -1.84 20.14
CA VAL A 152 2.23 -0.71 21.08
C VAL A 152 1.23 0.33 20.56
N ARG A 153 1.12 0.45 19.23
CA ARG A 153 0.17 1.33 18.55
C ARG A 153 -1.16 0.67 18.19
N GLU A 154 -1.41 -0.56 18.66
CA GLU A 154 -2.63 -1.34 18.36
C GLU A 154 -2.89 -1.52 16.85
N VAL A 155 -1.82 -1.59 16.04
CA VAL A 155 -1.92 -1.84 14.61
C VAL A 155 -1.94 -3.34 14.35
N ASP A 156 -2.99 -3.83 13.70
CA ASP A 156 -3.12 -5.22 13.25
C ASP A 156 -2.26 -5.46 12.00
N TYR A 157 -1.25 -6.34 12.08
CA TYR A 157 -0.27 -6.52 11.01
C TYR A 157 -0.24 -7.90 10.35
N SER A 158 -1.10 -8.82 10.78
CA SER A 158 -1.10 -10.19 10.29
C SER A 158 -2.49 -10.65 9.91
N GLU A 159 -2.66 -11.23 8.72
CA GLU A 159 -3.80 -12.13 8.52
C GLU A 159 -3.55 -13.40 9.35
N LYS A 160 -4.61 -13.94 9.95
CA LYS A 160 -4.61 -15.13 10.83
C LYS A 160 -4.09 -16.44 10.17
N SER A 161 -3.41 -16.36 9.02
CA SER A 161 -2.80 -17.49 8.32
C SER A 161 -1.43 -17.82 8.92
N ARG A 162 -1.43 -18.69 9.92
CA ARG A 162 -0.26 -19.26 10.58
C ARG A 162 0.47 -20.27 9.67
N ASN A 163 1.24 -19.81 8.69
CA ASN A 163 2.15 -20.66 7.92
C ASN A 163 3.60 -20.47 8.41
N TYR A 164 4.08 -21.44 9.19
CA TYR A 164 5.39 -21.42 9.84
C TYR A 164 6.50 -22.04 8.95
N VAL A 165 6.83 -21.41 7.82
CA VAL A 165 8.00 -21.80 7.01
C VAL A 165 9.10 -20.74 7.15
N GLY A 166 10.26 -21.14 7.67
CA GLY A 166 11.41 -20.27 7.92
C GLY A 166 11.46 -19.65 9.33
N LEU A 167 12.40 -18.72 9.55
CA LEU A 167 12.42 -17.91 10.78
C LEU A 167 11.17 -17.01 10.77
N ASN A 168 10.49 -16.95 11.91
CA ASN A 168 9.18 -16.32 12.03
C ASN A 168 9.18 -15.38 13.25
N VAL A 169 8.64 -14.18 13.08
CA VAL A 169 8.36 -13.25 14.17
C VAL A 169 6.86 -12.94 14.13
N ASP A 170 6.14 -13.43 15.13
CA ASP A 170 4.70 -13.21 15.32
C ASP A 170 3.83 -13.49 14.08
N GLY A 171 4.12 -14.61 13.40
CA GLY A 171 3.42 -15.03 12.19
C GLY A 171 4.04 -14.54 10.87
N ILE A 172 4.97 -13.61 10.90
CA ILE A 172 5.62 -13.05 9.69
C ILE A 172 7.01 -13.65 9.50
N THR A 173 7.28 -14.19 8.31
CA THR A 173 8.61 -14.74 7.95
C THR A 173 9.67 -13.64 7.81
N CYS A 174 10.86 -13.91 8.36
CA CYS A 174 12.07 -13.13 8.18
C CYS A 174 13.24 -14.02 7.72
N TYR A 175 14.28 -13.40 7.19
CA TYR A 175 15.46 -14.07 6.66
C TYR A 175 16.73 -13.48 7.29
N GLU A 176 17.57 -14.35 7.84
CA GLU A 176 18.91 -14.03 8.32
C GLU A 176 19.90 -14.40 7.20
N ARG A 177 20.25 -13.44 6.34
CA ARG A 177 21.32 -13.48 5.31
C ARG A 177 21.37 -12.18 4.48
#